data_AF-A0A946CYT8-F1
#
_entry.id   AF-A0A946CYT8-F1
#
_cell.length_a   1.000
_cell.length_b   1.000
_cell.length_c   1.000
_cell.angle_alpha   90.00
_cell.angle_beta   90.00
_cell.angle_gamma   90.00
#
_symmetry.space_group_name_H-M   'P 1'
#
loop_
_entity.id
_entity.type
_entity.pdbx_description
1 polymer ?
#
loop_
_entity_poly.entity_id
_entity_poly.type
_entity_poly.pdbx_seq_one_letter_code
_entity_poly.pdbx_strand_id
1 'polypeptide(L)'
;MRYLLITFLFLVTPSASAQNGFLQIFVFEGGIEVTVEGRSPEMANMEGPLEFGLEPGSYRITARKSGYEDLIRIAEIERDKLTQVHVNLLSPRPQERQLPYDQFGGLMAKSGILRVRSAPTDAPVYVDGALKLFRTPMEVAGLAVGYYIVQVGGCEVSAPIREDVVTYVECQNGTNRVTFSGEPSQPLHIPDGAEVMYSPVEELSGKRRKGIELGMGLASVSASGEGETHTGPGMHATLGYGLSERYTVGLSAMAGRIPNSGTEDGYSTNSVIGLFGRMYFLRPQRTMRPFLTLGAGQSRYSTTLLGADFDATGLAGMLGLGLDWATSRSLGYYIEADFHRANFDTVEVAGIQASNLDLKLTYIVVAAGLRLRF
;
A
#
# COMPACT_ATOMS: atom_id res chain seq x y z
N MET A 1 18.87 -96.68 -38.12
CA MET A 1 19.50 -95.37 -37.87
C MET A 1 19.31 -94.47 -39.09
N ARG A 2 18.39 -93.51 -39.01
CA ARG A 2 18.29 -92.32 -39.87
C ARG A 2 17.47 -91.31 -39.08
N TYR A 3 18.14 -90.34 -38.46
CA TYR A 3 17.49 -89.26 -37.73
C TYR A 3 16.93 -88.27 -38.76
N LEU A 4 15.61 -88.08 -38.77
CA LEU A 4 14.96 -86.99 -39.48
C LEU A 4 15.02 -85.76 -38.58
N LEU A 5 15.84 -84.80 -38.99
CA LEU A 5 16.05 -83.51 -38.35
C LEU A 5 14.77 -82.66 -38.52
N ILE A 6 14.02 -82.44 -37.45
CA ILE A 6 12.93 -81.45 -37.43
C ILE A 6 13.57 -80.10 -37.15
N THR A 7 13.70 -79.28 -38.18
CA THR A 7 14.21 -77.91 -38.07
C THR A 7 13.10 -77.02 -37.49
N PHE A 8 13.15 -76.74 -36.19
CA PHE A 8 12.37 -75.65 -35.60
C PHE A 8 13.00 -74.33 -36.05
N LEU A 9 12.37 -73.67 -37.02
CA LEU A 9 12.65 -72.27 -37.35
C LEU A 9 12.13 -71.42 -36.18
N PHE A 10 12.99 -71.14 -35.20
CA PHE A 10 12.72 -70.06 -34.27
C PHE A 10 12.80 -68.75 -35.06
N LEU A 11 11.65 -68.19 -35.39
CA LEU A 11 11.51 -66.75 -35.63
C LEU A 11 11.93 -66.07 -34.33
N VAL A 12 13.23 -65.80 -34.20
CA VAL A 12 13.73 -64.80 -33.26
C VAL A 12 13.26 -63.48 -33.84
N THR A 13 12.05 -63.07 -33.47
CA THR A 13 11.70 -61.66 -33.52
C THR A 13 12.81 -60.94 -32.78
N PRO A 14 13.51 -59.96 -33.38
CA PRO A 14 14.39 -59.12 -32.58
C PRO A 14 13.50 -58.51 -31.51
N SER A 15 13.62 -59.01 -30.27
CA SER A 15 13.08 -58.33 -29.11
C SER A 15 13.67 -56.94 -29.22
N ALA A 16 12.83 -55.96 -29.59
CA ALA A 16 13.22 -54.56 -29.54
C ALA A 16 13.78 -54.39 -28.13
N SER A 17 15.10 -54.23 -28.04
CA SER A 17 15.73 -53.89 -26.78
C SER A 17 15.10 -52.56 -26.42
N ALA A 18 14.15 -52.60 -25.48
CA ALA A 18 13.50 -51.43 -24.96
C ALA A 18 14.61 -50.62 -24.29
N GLN A 19 15.18 -49.71 -25.07
CA GLN A 19 16.24 -48.86 -24.61
C GLN A 19 15.56 -47.81 -23.76
N ASN A 20 15.59 -48.05 -22.44
CA ASN A 20 14.86 -47.25 -21.47
C ASN A 20 15.43 -45.83 -21.40
N GLY A 21 14.57 -44.86 -21.11
CA GLY A 21 14.97 -43.61 -20.48
C GLY A 21 15.03 -43.76 -18.96
N PHE A 22 15.64 -42.78 -18.30
CA PHE A 22 15.81 -42.75 -16.85
C PHE A 22 14.96 -41.63 -16.27
N LEU A 23 14.17 -41.92 -15.24
CA LEU A 23 13.39 -40.94 -14.50
C LEU A 23 13.92 -40.86 -13.06
N GLN A 24 14.27 -39.65 -12.62
CA GLN A 24 14.57 -39.35 -11.22
C GLN A 24 13.47 -38.46 -10.65
N ILE A 25 12.88 -38.88 -9.54
CA ILE A 25 11.87 -38.11 -8.82
C ILE A 25 12.47 -37.62 -7.52
N PHE A 26 12.66 -36.30 -7.42
CA PHE A 26 13.13 -35.65 -6.20
C PHE A 26 11.93 -35.28 -5.33
N VAL A 27 11.95 -35.78 -4.10
CA VAL A 27 10.93 -35.51 -3.09
C VAL A 27 11.60 -34.84 -1.91
N PHE A 28 11.18 -33.61 -1.60
CA PHE A 28 11.84 -32.76 -0.61
C PHE A 28 11.15 -32.80 0.77
N GLU A 29 10.19 -33.71 0.96
CA GLU A 29 9.41 -33.86 2.18
C GLU A 29 9.14 -35.35 2.47
N GLY A 30 9.30 -35.77 3.72
CA GLY A 30 9.03 -37.14 4.15
C GLY A 30 7.53 -37.50 4.15
N GLY A 31 7.23 -38.79 4.01
CA GLY A 31 5.88 -39.34 4.12
C GLY A 31 5.01 -39.18 2.87
N ILE A 32 5.64 -39.02 1.69
CA ILE A 32 4.98 -38.96 0.39
C ILE A 32 5.09 -40.32 -0.30
N GLU A 33 3.96 -40.88 -0.70
CA GLU A 33 3.86 -42.04 -1.59
C GLU A 33 3.84 -41.55 -3.03
N VAL A 34 4.76 -42.05 -3.87
CA VAL A 34 4.83 -41.73 -5.30
C VAL A 34 4.46 -42.95 -6.12
N THR A 35 3.55 -42.78 -7.07
CA THR A 35 3.14 -43.80 -8.04
C THR A 35 3.48 -43.32 -9.44
N VAL A 36 4.27 -44.09 -10.17
CA VAL A 36 4.48 -43.92 -11.61
C VAL A 36 3.56 -44.89 -12.34
N GLU A 37 2.87 -44.44 -13.38
CA GLU A 37 1.96 -45.27 -14.18
C GLU A 37 2.63 -46.57 -14.65
N GLY A 38 2.03 -47.71 -14.32
CA GLY A 38 2.56 -49.04 -14.64
C GLY A 38 3.64 -49.56 -13.67
N ARG A 39 3.98 -48.83 -12.60
CA ARG A 39 4.91 -49.26 -11.54
C ARG A 39 4.21 -49.34 -10.18
N SER A 40 4.81 -50.09 -9.26
CA SER A 40 4.34 -50.15 -7.87
C SER A 40 4.57 -48.81 -7.15
N PRO A 41 3.73 -48.43 -6.19
CA PRO A 41 3.96 -47.24 -5.36
C PRO A 41 5.24 -47.37 -4.54
N GLU A 42 5.99 -46.28 -4.42
CA GLU A 42 7.20 -46.20 -3.61
C GLU A 42 7.11 -45.04 -2.61
N MET A 43 7.52 -45.29 -1.36
CA MET A 43 7.61 -44.26 -0.34
C MET A 43 8.91 -43.49 -0.51
N ALA A 44 8.81 -42.18 -0.68
CA ALA A 44 10.00 -41.35 -0.78
C ALA A 44 10.75 -41.29 0.56
N ASN A 45 12.02 -41.65 0.54
CA ASN A 45 12.97 -41.37 1.62
C ASN A 45 13.72 -40.07 1.31
N MET A 46 14.03 -39.26 2.32
CA MET A 46 14.74 -37.97 2.13
C MET A 46 16.24 -38.16 1.82
N GLU A 47 16.68 -39.39 1.56
CA GLU A 47 18.09 -39.77 1.37
C GLU A 47 18.53 -39.76 -0.10
N GLY A 48 17.60 -39.66 -1.06
CA GLY A 48 17.91 -39.62 -2.50
C GLY A 48 16.68 -39.57 -3.40
N PRO A 49 16.85 -39.35 -4.72
CA PRO A 49 15.75 -39.42 -5.67
C PRO A 49 15.25 -40.85 -5.83
N LEU A 50 13.95 -41.02 -6.11
CA LEU A 50 13.41 -42.29 -6.61
C LEU A 50 13.82 -42.46 -8.07
N GLU A 51 14.34 -43.63 -8.44
CA GLU A 51 14.91 -43.88 -9.77
C GLU A 51 14.11 -44.96 -10.52
N PHE A 52 13.69 -44.66 -11.74
CA PHE A 52 12.94 -45.58 -12.59
C PHE A 52 13.56 -45.69 -13.98
N GLY A 53 13.74 -46.92 -14.45
CA GLY A 53 13.97 -47.21 -15.87
C GLY A 53 12.62 -47.42 -16.59
N LEU A 54 12.31 -46.61 -17.58
CA LEU A 54 11.02 -46.62 -18.29
C LEU A 54 11.25 -46.64 -19.80
N GLU A 55 10.37 -47.29 -20.55
CA GLU A 55 10.40 -47.19 -22.01
C GLU A 55 10.11 -45.75 -22.45
N PRO A 56 10.57 -45.28 -23.63
CA PRO A 56 10.24 -43.94 -24.09
C PRO A 56 8.72 -43.77 -24.26
N GLY A 57 8.17 -42.71 -23.68
CA GLY A 57 6.72 -42.51 -23.62
C GLY A 57 6.30 -41.46 -22.60
N SER A 58 4.99 -41.19 -22.52
CA SER A 58 4.42 -40.26 -21.55
C SER A 58 3.86 -41.02 -20.35
N TYR A 59 4.29 -40.67 -19.14
CA TYR A 59 3.90 -41.36 -17.91
C TYR A 59 3.25 -40.40 -16.93
N ARG A 60 2.12 -40.82 -16.34
CA ARG A 60 1.50 -40.11 -15.23
C ARG A 60 2.18 -40.47 -13.91
N ILE A 61 2.64 -39.44 -13.19
CA ILE A 61 3.23 -39.52 -11.86
C ILE A 61 2.23 -38.94 -10.88
N THR A 62 1.87 -39.70 -9.85
CA THR A 62 0.97 -39.28 -8.77
C THR A 62 1.71 -39.30 -7.45
N ALA A 63 1.75 -38.18 -6.72
CA ALA A 63 2.30 -38.12 -5.38
C ALA A 63 1.20 -37.85 -4.36
N ARG A 64 1.20 -38.63 -3.27
CA ARG A 64 0.16 -38.64 -2.24
C ARG A 64 0.76 -38.50 -0.87
N LYS A 65 0.08 -37.73 -0.02
CA LYS A 65 0.36 -37.66 1.41
C LYS A 65 -0.95 -37.52 2.16
N SER A 66 -1.05 -38.18 3.30
CA SER A 66 -2.25 -38.10 4.14
C SER A 66 -2.53 -36.65 4.51
N GLY A 67 -3.76 -36.20 4.25
CA GLY A 67 -4.15 -34.82 4.48
C GLY A 67 -3.64 -33.82 3.45
N TYR A 68 -3.23 -34.24 2.24
CA TYR A 68 -2.81 -33.38 1.12
C TYR A 68 -3.51 -33.76 -0.18
N GLU A 69 -3.75 -32.78 -1.06
CA GLU A 69 -4.26 -33.08 -2.40
C GLU A 69 -3.21 -33.84 -3.21
N ASP A 70 -3.67 -34.78 -4.04
CA ASP A 70 -2.80 -35.59 -4.88
C ASP A 70 -2.16 -34.69 -5.94
N LEU A 71 -0.82 -34.71 -6.03
CA LEU A 71 -0.13 -34.04 -7.13
C LEU A 71 -0.06 -35.00 -8.32
N ILE A 72 -0.57 -34.55 -9.46
CA ILE A 72 -0.47 -35.28 -10.73
C ILE A 72 0.47 -34.52 -11.67
N ARG A 73 1.44 -35.24 -12.24
CA ARG A 73 2.38 -34.76 -13.26
C ARG A 73 2.45 -35.73 -14.42
N ILE A 74 2.74 -35.20 -15.60
CA ILE A 74 3.02 -35.99 -16.79
C ILE A 74 4.50 -35.77 -17.10
N ALA A 75 5.26 -36.86 -17.23
CA ALA A 75 6.66 -36.83 -17.62
C ALA A 75 6.82 -37.52 -18.98
N GLU A 76 7.50 -36.85 -19.91
CA GLU A 76 7.90 -37.44 -21.18
C GLU A 76 9.29 -38.05 -21.03
N ILE A 77 9.38 -39.36 -21.23
CA ILE A 77 10.60 -40.13 -21.14
C ILE A 77 11.15 -40.33 -22.55
N GLU A 78 12.39 -39.90 -22.74
CA GLU A 78 13.13 -40.12 -23.98
C GLU A 78 14.23 -41.16 -23.78
N ARG A 79 14.55 -41.86 -24.87
CA ARG A 79 15.58 -42.91 -24.90
C ARG A 79 16.94 -42.38 -24.42
N ASP A 80 17.61 -43.13 -23.55
CA ASP A 80 18.95 -42.83 -23.01
C ASP A 80 19.08 -41.43 -22.36
N LYS A 81 17.96 -40.76 -22.06
CA LYS A 81 17.95 -39.45 -21.39
C LYS A 81 17.47 -39.58 -19.95
N LEU A 82 18.06 -38.76 -19.10
CA LEU A 82 17.61 -38.54 -17.73
C LEU A 82 16.54 -37.45 -17.69
N THR A 83 15.37 -37.81 -17.19
CA THR A 83 14.24 -36.91 -16.91
C THR A 83 14.15 -36.71 -15.41
N GLN A 84 14.10 -35.45 -14.97
CA GLN A 84 14.02 -35.12 -13.55
C GLN A 84 12.66 -34.49 -13.24
N VAL A 85 11.97 -35.03 -12.24
CA VAL A 85 10.67 -34.54 -11.79
C VAL A 85 10.78 -34.16 -10.32
N HIS A 86 10.38 -32.93 -10.01
CA HIS A 86 10.37 -32.44 -8.64
C HIS A 86 8.94 -32.49 -8.11
N VAL A 87 8.73 -33.23 -7.03
CA VAL A 87 7.43 -33.37 -6.36
C VAL A 87 7.37 -32.38 -5.21
N ASN A 88 6.35 -31.52 -5.25
CA ASN A 88 6.02 -30.57 -4.19
C ASN A 88 4.49 -30.52 -4.04
N LEU A 89 3.96 -30.96 -2.89
CA LEU A 89 2.52 -30.99 -2.63
C LEU A 89 2.03 -29.59 -2.23
N LEU A 90 1.11 -29.03 -3.02
CA LEU A 90 0.79 -27.60 -2.94
C LEU A 90 -0.29 -27.25 -1.91
N SER A 91 -1.02 -28.21 -1.33
CA SER A 91 -2.12 -27.94 -0.40
C SER A 91 -2.39 -29.12 0.52
N PRO A 92 -2.45 -28.94 1.85
CA PRO A 92 -3.16 -29.88 2.71
C PRO A 92 -4.62 -29.97 2.24
N ARG A 93 -5.17 -31.19 2.10
CA ARG A 93 -6.62 -31.40 1.99
C ARG A 93 -7.26 -30.67 3.17
N PRO A 94 -8.30 -29.86 2.96
CA PRO A 94 -9.13 -29.38 4.06
C PRO A 94 -9.52 -30.60 4.89
N GLN A 95 -9.04 -30.69 6.13
CA GLN A 95 -9.52 -31.74 7.02
C GLN A 95 -11.01 -31.47 7.23
N GLU A 96 -11.87 -32.28 6.61
CA GLU A 96 -13.25 -32.49 7.04
C GLU A 96 -13.21 -33.03 8.48
N ARG A 97 -12.97 -32.14 9.45
CA ARG A 97 -13.44 -32.42 10.80
C ARG A 97 -14.95 -32.47 10.69
N GLN A 98 -15.54 -33.62 11.03
CA GLN A 98 -16.99 -33.76 11.20
C GLN A 98 -17.48 -32.62 12.08
N LEU A 99 -18.17 -31.67 11.46
CA LEU A 99 -18.80 -30.55 12.14
C LEU A 99 -20.11 -31.04 12.74
N PRO A 100 -20.52 -30.57 13.94
CA PRO A 100 -21.89 -30.75 14.38
C PRO A 100 -22.79 -30.08 13.35
N TYR A 101 -23.66 -30.87 12.72
CA TYR A 101 -24.72 -30.38 11.83
C TYR A 101 -25.69 -29.53 12.66
N ASP A 102 -25.71 -28.22 12.47
CA ASP A 102 -26.82 -27.39 12.96
C ASP A 102 -27.94 -27.36 11.91
N GLN A 103 -29.18 -27.39 12.38
CA GLN A 103 -30.37 -27.65 11.54
C GLN A 103 -30.80 -26.45 10.67
N PHE A 104 -29.94 -25.48 10.38
CA PHE A 104 -30.30 -24.28 9.63
C PHE A 104 -29.20 -23.82 8.66
N GLY A 105 -28.84 -24.68 7.70
CA GLY A 105 -28.44 -24.30 6.34
C GLY A 105 -27.33 -23.25 6.15
N GLY A 106 -26.10 -23.73 5.93
CA GLY A 106 -25.07 -23.04 5.12
C GLY A 106 -23.73 -22.78 5.82
N LEU A 107 -22.76 -23.70 5.69
CA LEU A 107 -21.38 -23.50 6.15
C LEU A 107 -20.53 -22.87 5.05
N MET A 108 -20.23 -21.58 5.16
CA MET A 108 -19.10 -20.95 4.44
C MET A 108 -17.90 -20.89 5.41
N ALA A 109 -16.82 -21.59 5.08
CA ALA A 109 -15.59 -21.53 5.86
C ALA A 109 -14.99 -20.12 5.79
N LYS A 110 -14.85 -19.47 6.95
CA LYS A 110 -14.28 -18.13 7.09
C LYS A 110 -12.77 -18.19 6.81
N SER A 111 -12.30 -17.49 5.78
CA SER A 111 -10.90 -17.49 5.35
C SER A 111 -10.38 -16.08 5.13
N GLY A 112 -9.06 -15.91 5.20
CA GLY A 112 -8.36 -14.63 5.05
C GLY A 112 -7.30 -14.66 3.94
N ILE A 113 -6.67 -13.50 3.72
CA ILE A 113 -5.64 -13.31 2.69
C ILE A 113 -4.35 -12.83 3.35
N LEU A 114 -3.21 -13.44 3.03
CA LEU A 114 -1.87 -13.01 3.41
C LEU A 114 -1.16 -12.38 2.21
N ARG A 115 -0.55 -11.21 2.38
CA ARG A 115 0.35 -10.58 1.41
C ARG A 115 1.72 -10.33 2.04
N VAL A 116 2.79 -10.69 1.36
CA VAL A 116 4.16 -10.55 1.89
C VAL A 116 5.05 -9.76 0.93
N ARG A 117 5.82 -8.79 1.46
CA ARG A 117 6.78 -7.96 0.71
C ARG A 117 8.10 -7.83 1.45
N SER A 118 9.19 -7.57 0.73
CA SER A 118 10.50 -7.28 1.33
C SER A 118 11.35 -6.32 0.49
N ALA A 119 12.38 -5.76 1.13
CA ALA A 119 13.50 -5.10 0.48
C ALA A 119 14.81 -5.75 0.97
N PRO A 120 15.62 -6.39 0.09
CA PRO A 120 15.42 -6.54 -1.35
C PRO A 120 14.20 -7.40 -1.71
N THR A 121 13.67 -7.21 -2.91
CA THR A 121 12.63 -8.07 -3.51
C THR A 121 13.22 -9.44 -3.86
N ASP A 122 12.37 -10.41 -4.22
CA ASP A 122 12.77 -11.79 -4.56
C ASP A 122 13.30 -12.62 -3.36
N ALA A 123 13.03 -12.16 -2.14
CA ALA A 123 13.44 -12.87 -0.92
C ALA A 123 12.55 -14.11 -0.69
N PRO A 124 13.12 -15.24 -0.23
CA PRO A 124 12.34 -16.43 0.08
C PRO A 124 11.41 -16.17 1.26
N VAL A 125 10.16 -16.65 1.16
CA VAL A 125 9.09 -16.53 2.15
C VAL A 125 8.61 -17.92 2.58
N TYR A 126 8.62 -18.21 3.88
CA TYR A 126 8.06 -19.42 4.50
C TYR A 126 6.88 -19.03 5.40
N VAL A 127 5.86 -19.88 5.49
CA VAL A 127 4.68 -19.66 6.34
C VAL A 127 4.46 -20.92 7.18
N ASP A 128 4.51 -20.80 8.52
CA ASP A 128 4.53 -21.90 9.51
C ASP A 128 5.61 -22.95 9.26
N GLY A 129 6.78 -22.52 8.77
CA GLY A 129 7.86 -23.43 8.39
C GLY A 129 7.53 -24.32 7.18
N ALA A 130 6.38 -24.13 6.52
CA ALA A 130 6.03 -24.85 5.31
C ALA A 130 6.94 -24.41 4.15
N LEU A 131 7.61 -25.41 3.55
CA LEU A 131 8.60 -25.31 2.46
C LEU A 131 7.96 -24.99 1.09
N LYS A 132 7.14 -23.95 1.02
CA LYS A 132 6.92 -23.28 -0.26
C LYS A 132 8.02 -22.23 -0.40
N LEU A 133 8.83 -22.30 -1.45
CA LEU A 133 9.68 -21.18 -1.88
C LEU A 133 8.80 -20.11 -2.52
N PHE A 134 8.01 -19.42 -1.70
CA PHE A 134 7.40 -18.18 -2.13
C PHE A 134 8.49 -17.11 -2.21
N ARG A 135 8.34 -16.16 -3.12
CA ARG A 135 9.26 -15.02 -3.22
C ARG A 135 8.48 -13.73 -3.12
N THR A 136 9.06 -12.74 -2.46
CA THR A 136 8.43 -11.42 -2.37
C THR A 136 8.46 -10.69 -3.72
N PRO A 137 7.37 -9.99 -4.11
CA PRO A 137 6.07 -9.92 -3.44
C PRO A 137 5.17 -11.14 -3.72
N MET A 138 4.39 -11.59 -2.73
CA MET A 138 3.45 -12.72 -2.89
C MET A 138 2.10 -12.48 -2.18
N GLU A 139 1.11 -13.27 -2.57
CA GLU A 139 -0.24 -13.30 -2.00
C GLU A 139 -0.71 -14.76 -1.84
N VAL A 140 -1.33 -15.07 -0.71
CA VAL A 140 -1.96 -16.36 -0.41
C VAL A 140 -3.37 -16.10 0.11
N ALA A 141 -4.39 -16.55 -0.62
CA ALA A 141 -5.79 -16.49 -0.22
C ALA A 141 -6.26 -17.83 0.34
N GLY A 142 -7.39 -17.84 1.05
CA GLY A 142 -8.01 -19.07 1.57
C GLY A 142 -7.33 -19.61 2.83
N LEU A 143 -6.49 -18.81 3.49
CA LEU A 143 -5.89 -19.19 4.76
C LEU A 143 -6.96 -19.20 5.85
N ALA A 144 -6.93 -20.23 6.70
CA ALA A 144 -7.82 -20.29 7.84
C ALA A 144 -7.52 -19.11 8.78
N VAL A 145 -8.55 -18.62 9.46
CA VAL A 145 -8.36 -17.63 10.53
C VAL A 145 -7.48 -18.24 11.63
N GLY A 146 -6.40 -17.55 12.01
CA GLY A 146 -5.37 -18.10 12.92
C GLY A 146 -4.09 -17.30 12.92
N TYR A 147 -3.05 -17.75 13.63
CA TYR A 147 -1.72 -17.15 13.62
C TYR A 147 -0.77 -17.99 12.79
N TYR A 148 0.07 -17.33 11.98
CA TYR A 148 1.05 -17.97 11.11
C TYR A 148 2.43 -17.36 11.32
N ILE A 149 3.48 -18.16 11.39
CA ILE A 149 4.88 -17.71 11.43
C ILE A 149 5.38 -17.48 10.00
N VAL A 150 5.54 -16.22 9.61
CA VAL A 150 6.04 -15.83 8.29
C VAL A 150 7.52 -15.51 8.37
N GLN A 151 8.37 -16.27 7.68
CA GLN A 151 9.81 -16.02 7.59
C GLN A 151 10.17 -15.47 6.21
N VAL A 152 10.87 -14.33 6.12
CA VAL A 152 11.25 -13.68 4.86
C VAL A 152 12.72 -13.32 4.86
N GLY A 153 13.56 -14.02 4.08
CA GLY A 153 14.99 -13.67 3.97
C GLY A 153 15.74 -13.51 5.31
N GLY A 154 15.36 -14.27 6.35
CA GLY A 154 15.93 -14.21 7.70
C GLY A 154 15.12 -13.38 8.73
N CYS A 155 14.05 -12.71 8.30
CA CYS A 155 13.08 -12.01 9.15
C CYS A 155 11.95 -12.96 9.58
N GLU A 156 11.70 -13.19 10.88
CA GLU A 156 10.56 -14.00 11.35
C GLU A 156 9.45 -13.13 11.95
N VAL A 157 8.20 -13.36 11.55
CA VAL A 157 7.05 -12.52 11.90
C VAL A 157 5.83 -13.37 12.23
N SER A 158 5.22 -13.17 13.40
CA SER A 158 3.91 -13.76 13.70
C SER A 158 2.79 -12.94 13.05
N ALA A 159 2.10 -13.52 12.07
CA ALA A 159 1.08 -12.90 11.25
C ALA A 159 -0.31 -13.50 11.54
N PRO A 160 -1.20 -12.79 12.25
CA PRO A 160 -2.60 -13.18 12.38
C PRO A 160 -3.37 -13.03 11.06
N ILE A 161 -4.03 -14.09 10.62
CA ILE A 161 -4.97 -14.15 9.49
C ILE A 161 -6.39 -14.05 10.02
N ARG A 162 -7.20 -13.24 9.35
CA ARG A 162 -8.57 -12.92 9.75
C ARG A 162 -9.53 -13.01 8.57
N GLU A 163 -10.78 -13.29 8.88
CA GLU A 163 -11.87 -13.32 7.92
C GLU A 163 -12.00 -11.95 7.23
N ASP A 164 -12.09 -11.95 5.91
CA ASP A 164 -12.29 -10.75 5.06
C ASP A 164 -11.27 -9.62 5.26
N VAL A 165 -10.13 -9.92 5.88
CA VAL A 165 -9.04 -8.99 6.14
C VAL A 165 -7.78 -9.50 5.46
N VAL A 166 -7.13 -8.62 4.71
CA VAL A 166 -5.81 -8.86 4.14
C VAL A 166 -4.75 -8.52 5.18
N THR A 167 -4.00 -9.52 5.62
CA THR A 167 -2.83 -9.36 6.47
C THR A 167 -1.61 -9.10 5.60
N TYR A 168 -0.89 -8.03 5.85
CA TYR A 168 0.34 -7.66 5.18
C TYR A 168 1.53 -7.89 6.10
N VAL A 169 2.55 -8.57 5.60
CA VAL A 169 3.84 -8.73 6.27
C VAL A 169 4.92 -8.04 5.43
N GLU A 170 5.66 -7.13 6.06
CA GLU A 170 6.80 -6.46 5.44
C GLU A 170 8.08 -6.65 6.25
N CYS A 171 9.15 -7.04 5.57
CA CYS A 171 10.50 -7.16 6.14
C CYS A 171 11.47 -6.23 5.39
N GLN A 172 12.08 -5.28 6.11
CA GLN A 172 13.09 -4.37 5.57
C GLN A 172 14.26 -4.25 6.55
N ASN A 173 15.50 -4.54 6.11
CA ASN A 173 16.73 -4.36 6.90
C ASN A 173 16.67 -4.90 8.35
N GLY A 174 16.03 -6.05 8.58
CA GLY A 174 15.89 -6.65 9.92
C GLY A 174 14.77 -6.08 10.80
N THR A 175 13.97 -5.15 10.29
CA THR A 175 12.72 -4.67 10.89
C THR A 175 11.50 -5.34 10.25
N ASN A 176 10.55 -5.75 11.11
CA ASN A 176 9.41 -6.59 10.75
C ASN A 176 8.13 -5.82 11.05
N ARG A 177 7.20 -5.76 10.09
CA ARG A 177 5.92 -5.04 10.26
C ARG A 177 4.75 -5.88 9.79
N VAL A 178 3.72 -5.99 10.63
CA VAL A 178 2.42 -6.59 10.28
C VAL A 178 1.36 -5.49 10.23
N THR A 179 0.56 -5.45 9.16
CA THR A 179 -0.59 -4.54 9.04
C THR A 179 -1.81 -5.25 8.45
N PHE A 180 -3.02 -4.71 8.63
CA PHE A 180 -4.29 -5.35 8.26
C PHE A 180 -5.15 -4.43 7.43
N SER A 181 -5.86 -4.91 6.39
CA SER A 181 -6.73 -4.11 5.50
C SER A 181 -7.90 -3.35 6.18
N GLY A 182 -8.19 -3.57 7.47
CA GLY A 182 -9.27 -2.95 8.23
C GLY A 182 -9.15 -3.14 9.75
N GLU A 183 -10.08 -2.57 10.53
CA GLU A 183 -10.19 -2.82 11.97
C GLU A 183 -10.84 -4.21 12.21
N PRO A 184 -10.30 -5.02 13.12
CA PRO A 184 -10.81 -6.36 13.34
C PRO A 184 -12.14 -6.37 14.08
N SER A 185 -13.03 -7.30 13.69
CA SER A 185 -14.33 -7.55 14.34
C SER A 185 -14.23 -8.17 15.74
N GLN A 186 -13.04 -8.58 16.19
CA GLN A 186 -12.81 -9.14 17.52
C GLN A 186 -11.50 -8.62 18.15
N PRO A 187 -11.46 -8.39 19.48
CA PRO A 187 -10.26 -7.93 20.18
C PRO A 187 -9.13 -8.97 20.13
N LEU A 188 -7.90 -8.49 20.09
CA LEU A 188 -6.67 -9.27 19.97
C LEU A 188 -6.19 -9.74 21.35
N HIS A 189 -5.94 -11.04 21.55
CA HIS A 189 -5.12 -11.50 22.67
C HIS A 189 -3.65 -11.39 22.25
N ILE A 190 -2.91 -10.47 22.89
CA ILE A 190 -1.50 -10.18 22.58
C ILE A 190 -0.63 -11.06 23.49
N PRO A 191 0.28 -11.90 22.96
CA PRO A 191 1.34 -12.50 23.76
C PRO A 191 2.38 -11.44 24.16
N ASP A 192 2.90 -11.53 25.39
CA ASP A 192 3.84 -10.55 25.96
C ASP A 192 5.04 -10.27 25.04
N GLY A 193 5.30 -8.98 24.76
CA GLY A 193 6.50 -8.50 24.09
C GLY A 193 6.36 -8.05 22.62
N ALA A 194 5.18 -8.15 22.01
CA ALA A 194 4.94 -7.64 20.65
C ALA A 194 4.39 -6.20 20.65
N GLU A 195 5.16 -5.22 20.16
CA GLU A 195 4.62 -3.89 19.83
C GLU A 195 3.82 -3.95 18.52
N VAL A 196 2.49 -3.89 18.63
CA VAL A 196 1.59 -3.76 17.47
C VAL A 196 1.29 -2.28 17.24
N MET A 197 1.90 -1.70 16.20
CA MET A 197 1.51 -0.36 15.72
C MET A 197 0.35 -0.46 14.74
N TYR A 198 -0.82 0.05 15.13
CA TYR A 198 -1.94 0.28 14.22
C TYR A 198 -1.60 1.47 13.30
N SER A 199 -1.37 1.20 12.02
CA SER A 199 -1.31 2.25 10.99
C SER A 199 -2.34 1.95 9.90
N PRO A 200 -3.14 2.93 9.46
CA PRO A 200 -4.08 2.74 8.36
C PRO A 200 -3.36 2.26 7.08
N VAL A 201 -3.85 1.15 6.53
CA VAL A 201 -3.43 0.39 5.33
C VAL A 201 -2.98 1.20 4.12
N GLU A 202 -3.55 2.38 3.97
CA GLU A 202 -3.34 3.21 2.79
C GLU A 202 -1.93 3.81 2.73
N GLU A 203 -1.13 3.66 3.79
CA GLU A 203 0.23 4.19 3.87
C GLU A 203 1.33 3.28 3.30
N LEU A 204 1.04 1.99 3.07
CA LEU A 204 2.03 1.01 2.61
C LEU A 204 1.97 0.71 1.10
N SER A 205 0.95 1.19 0.40
CA SER A 205 0.87 1.02 -1.06
C SER A 205 1.61 2.12 -1.83
N GLY A 206 2.18 3.14 -1.17
CA GLY A 206 2.73 4.35 -1.82
C GLY A 206 1.74 5.04 -2.77
N LYS A 207 0.46 4.71 -2.66
CA LYS A 207 -0.66 5.22 -3.46
C LYS A 207 -1.84 5.45 -2.53
N ARG A 208 -1.67 6.31 -1.52
CA ARG A 208 -2.82 7.02 -0.96
C ARG A 208 -3.22 8.13 -1.92
N ARG A 209 -4.53 8.16 -2.20
CA ARG A 209 -5.19 8.72 -3.37
C ARG A 209 -4.88 10.20 -3.61
N LYS A 210 -4.73 10.52 -4.90
CA LYS A 210 -5.23 11.77 -5.46
C LYS A 210 -6.61 12.05 -4.88
N GLY A 211 -6.73 13.08 -4.06
CA GLY A 211 -7.91 13.33 -3.24
C GLY A 211 -8.13 14.82 -3.05
N ILE A 212 -9.36 15.18 -2.77
CA ILE A 212 -9.74 16.58 -2.56
C ILE A 212 -9.57 16.89 -1.07
N GLU A 213 -8.94 18.02 -0.75
CA GLU A 213 -8.91 18.55 0.60
C GLU A 213 -9.62 19.91 0.68
N LEU A 214 -10.39 20.09 1.74
CA LEU A 214 -11.02 21.35 2.10
C LEU A 214 -10.43 21.83 3.42
N GLY A 215 -9.73 22.97 3.40
CA GLY A 215 -9.29 23.65 4.61
C GLY A 215 -10.16 24.86 4.89
N MET A 216 -10.59 25.04 6.13
CA MET A 216 -11.32 26.24 6.55
C MET A 216 -10.92 26.60 7.97
N GLY A 217 -10.56 27.86 8.18
CA GLY A 217 -10.03 28.36 9.43
C GLY A 217 -10.32 29.82 9.69
N LEU A 218 -10.27 30.17 10.98
CA LEU A 218 -10.21 31.56 11.41
C LEU A 218 -8.76 32.03 11.30
N ALA A 219 -8.59 33.30 10.94
CA ALA A 219 -7.27 33.90 10.77
C ALA A 219 -7.14 35.19 11.59
N SER A 220 -5.91 35.50 11.99
CA SER A 220 -5.50 36.87 12.29
C SER A 220 -4.70 37.40 11.12
N VAL A 221 -5.00 38.62 10.68
CA VAL A 221 -4.27 39.31 9.62
C VAL A 221 -3.56 40.50 10.25
N SER A 222 -2.24 40.53 10.13
CA SER A 222 -1.37 41.54 10.69
C SER A 222 -0.65 42.26 9.56
N ALA A 223 -0.88 43.57 9.42
CA ALA A 223 -0.15 44.42 8.48
C ALA A 223 0.71 45.41 9.27
N SER A 224 1.93 45.64 8.80
CA SER A 224 2.87 46.58 9.41
C SER A 224 3.12 47.75 8.47
N GLY A 225 3.04 48.97 9.01
CA GLY A 225 3.30 50.23 8.30
C GLY A 225 3.80 51.29 9.28
N GLU A 226 4.77 52.11 8.86
CA GLU A 226 5.28 53.26 9.64
C GLU A 226 5.70 52.95 11.09
N GLY A 227 6.13 51.72 11.38
CA GLY A 227 6.58 51.31 12.72
C GLY A 227 5.47 50.76 13.63
N GLU A 228 4.22 50.76 13.18
CA GLU A 228 3.10 50.14 13.88
C GLU A 228 2.65 48.84 13.18
N THR A 229 2.09 47.92 13.95
CA THR A 229 1.49 46.68 13.42
C THR A 229 0.05 46.60 13.88
N HIS A 230 -0.87 46.62 12.93
CA HIS A 230 -2.29 46.46 13.20
C HIS A 230 -2.68 45.02 12.90
N THR A 231 -3.42 44.41 13.82
CA THR A 231 -3.90 43.04 13.69
C THR A 231 -5.41 43.03 13.79
N GLY A 232 -6.07 42.31 12.90
CA GLY A 232 -7.51 42.10 12.97
C GLY A 232 -7.95 40.71 12.52
N PRO A 233 -9.24 40.40 12.66
CA PRO A 233 -9.77 39.09 12.35
C PRO A 233 -9.88 38.86 10.84
N GLY A 234 -9.82 37.60 10.46
CA GLY A 234 -10.01 37.14 9.10
C GLY A 234 -10.44 35.68 9.01
N MET A 235 -10.56 35.20 7.78
CA MET A 235 -10.90 33.83 7.45
C MET A 235 -9.97 33.34 6.33
N HIS A 236 -9.66 32.06 6.38
CA HIS A 236 -8.87 31.37 5.37
C HIS A 236 -9.59 30.10 4.92
N ALA A 237 -9.74 29.93 3.61
CA ALA A 237 -10.31 28.75 2.99
C ALA A 237 -9.39 28.22 1.89
N THR A 238 -9.28 26.90 1.79
CA THR A 238 -8.48 26.23 0.74
C THR A 238 -9.27 25.07 0.15
N LEU A 239 -9.15 24.91 -1.17
CA LEU A 239 -9.57 23.74 -1.92
C LEU A 239 -8.33 23.16 -2.60
N GLY A 240 -7.82 22.05 -2.06
CA GLY A 240 -6.61 21.38 -2.53
C GLY A 240 -6.92 20.08 -3.26
N TYR A 241 -6.02 19.71 -4.17
CA TYR A 241 -5.96 18.39 -4.78
C TYR A 241 -4.58 17.79 -4.53
N GLY A 242 -4.55 16.67 -3.81
CA GLY A 242 -3.32 15.93 -3.53
C GLY A 242 -2.76 15.33 -4.82
N LEU A 243 -1.56 15.72 -5.23
CA LEU A 243 -0.84 15.11 -6.35
C LEU A 243 -0.08 13.84 -5.89
N SER A 244 0.35 13.83 -4.63
CA SER A 244 1.00 12.72 -3.96
C SER A 244 0.85 12.85 -2.44
N GLU A 245 1.43 11.93 -1.68
CA GLU A 245 1.49 12.02 -0.21
C GLU A 245 2.24 13.25 0.31
N ARG A 246 3.03 13.92 -0.55
CA ARG A 246 3.83 15.09 -0.19
C ARG A 246 3.36 16.38 -0.81
N TYR A 247 2.67 16.34 -1.95
CA TYR A 247 2.37 17.53 -2.72
C TYR A 247 0.88 17.71 -2.90
N THR A 248 0.39 18.91 -2.61
CA THR A 248 -0.98 19.35 -2.90
C THR A 248 -0.91 20.64 -3.70
N VAL A 249 -1.81 20.81 -4.66
CA VAL A 249 -2.00 22.07 -5.37
C VAL A 249 -3.47 22.47 -5.30
N GLY A 250 -3.78 23.75 -5.28
CA GLY A 250 -5.16 24.16 -5.09
C GLY A 250 -5.40 25.66 -5.16
N LEU A 251 -6.60 26.04 -4.76
CA LEU A 251 -7.05 27.41 -4.63
C LEU A 251 -7.10 27.81 -3.16
N SER A 252 -6.58 28.99 -2.82
CA SER A 252 -6.74 29.62 -1.51
C SER A 252 -7.56 30.90 -1.65
N ALA A 253 -8.38 31.15 -0.64
CA ALA A 253 -9.13 32.38 -0.48
C ALA A 253 -8.96 32.87 0.96
N MET A 254 -8.63 34.15 1.10
CA MET A 254 -8.45 34.80 2.39
C MET A 254 -9.18 36.14 2.37
N ALA A 255 -9.79 36.49 3.49
CA ALA A 255 -10.28 37.85 3.73
C ALA A 255 -9.99 38.24 5.19
N GLY A 256 -9.62 39.48 5.42
CA GLY A 256 -9.37 40.03 6.75
C GLY A 256 -9.75 41.49 6.85
N ARG A 257 -10.05 41.93 8.07
CA ARG A 257 -10.39 43.30 8.41
C ARG A 257 -9.36 43.81 9.42
N ILE A 258 -8.59 44.81 9.05
CA ILE A 258 -7.46 45.32 9.84
C ILE A 258 -7.84 46.71 10.36
N PRO A 259 -7.77 46.96 11.69
CA PRO A 259 -7.98 48.30 12.23
C PRO A 259 -7.06 49.32 11.57
N ASN A 260 -7.60 50.48 11.19
CA ASN A 260 -6.84 51.55 10.57
C ASN A 260 -7.41 52.90 11.02
N SER A 261 -6.71 53.55 11.95
CA SER A 261 -7.11 54.83 12.54
C SER A 261 -7.09 56.00 11.55
N GLY A 262 -6.43 55.84 10.40
CA GLY A 262 -6.40 56.84 9.33
C GLY A 262 -7.62 56.79 8.40
N THR A 263 -8.57 55.90 8.65
CA THR A 263 -9.74 55.65 7.78
C THR A 263 -11.02 56.06 8.49
N GLU A 264 -12.01 56.52 7.73
CA GLU A 264 -13.27 57.02 8.30
C GLU A 264 -14.02 55.92 9.05
N ASP A 265 -14.03 54.72 8.49
CA ASP A 265 -14.71 53.58 9.09
C ASP A 265 -13.89 52.91 10.21
N GLY A 266 -12.64 53.32 10.41
CA GLY A 266 -11.72 52.77 11.41
C GLY A 266 -11.11 51.41 11.05
N TYR A 267 -11.29 50.94 9.81
CA TYR A 267 -10.72 49.69 9.32
C TYR A 267 -10.44 49.71 7.81
N SER A 268 -9.58 48.79 7.42
CA SER A 268 -9.34 48.40 6.03
C SER A 268 -9.68 46.92 5.85
N THR A 269 -10.05 46.53 4.64
CA THR A 269 -10.23 45.13 4.27
C THR A 269 -9.15 44.70 3.30
N ASN A 270 -8.64 43.49 3.49
CA ASN A 270 -7.70 42.86 2.57
C ASN A 270 -8.20 41.46 2.25
N SER A 271 -8.24 41.12 0.96
CA SER A 271 -8.58 39.79 0.49
C SER A 271 -7.59 39.29 -0.56
N VAL A 272 -7.41 37.98 -0.61
CA VAL A 272 -6.61 37.31 -1.64
C VAL A 272 -7.34 36.09 -2.14
N ILE A 273 -7.34 35.91 -3.46
CA ILE A 273 -7.71 34.65 -4.09
C ILE A 273 -6.54 34.23 -4.98
N GLY A 274 -6.06 33.01 -4.80
CA GLY A 274 -4.85 32.57 -5.48
C GLY A 274 -4.72 31.07 -5.62
N LEU A 275 -3.69 30.67 -6.34
CA LEU A 275 -3.23 29.30 -6.40
C LEU A 275 -2.19 29.06 -5.32
N PHE A 276 -2.19 27.87 -4.74
CA PHE A 276 -1.15 27.43 -3.83
C PHE A 276 -0.62 26.04 -4.21
N GLY A 277 0.64 25.80 -3.87
CA GLY A 277 1.28 24.51 -3.78
C GLY A 277 1.74 24.28 -2.35
N ARG A 278 1.41 23.12 -1.79
CA ARG A 278 1.79 22.71 -0.43
C ARG A 278 2.66 21.47 -0.48
N MET A 279 3.79 21.51 0.22
CA MET A 279 4.74 20.42 0.37
C MET A 279 4.85 19.98 1.83
N TYR A 280 4.61 18.71 2.11
CA TYR A 280 4.84 18.11 3.43
C TYR A 280 6.28 17.59 3.55
N PHE A 281 6.97 17.95 4.64
CA PHE A 281 8.37 17.55 4.86
C PHE A 281 8.51 16.08 5.26
N LEU A 282 7.57 15.55 6.02
CA LEU A 282 7.60 14.19 6.57
C LEU A 282 6.57 13.28 5.88
N ARG A 283 6.91 11.99 5.73
CA ARG A 283 5.97 10.96 5.27
C ARG A 283 4.87 10.71 6.33
N PRO A 284 3.69 10.16 5.97
CA PRO A 284 2.46 10.23 6.76
C PRO A 284 2.45 9.49 8.11
N GLN A 285 3.57 8.87 8.54
CA GLN A 285 3.61 7.92 9.66
C GLN A 285 3.49 8.62 11.02
N ARG A 286 3.33 9.95 11.00
CA ARG A 286 3.10 10.80 12.18
C ARG A 286 1.78 11.55 12.01
N THR A 287 1.02 11.58 13.09
CA THR A 287 -0.21 12.37 13.28
C THR A 287 -0.01 13.86 12.96
N MET A 288 1.22 14.34 13.10
CA MET A 288 1.65 15.73 12.89
C MET A 288 2.54 15.86 11.65
N ARG A 289 2.13 16.71 10.71
CA ARG A 289 2.75 16.85 9.40
C ARG A 289 3.09 18.32 9.13
N PRO A 290 4.35 18.74 9.35
CA PRO A 290 4.78 20.08 8.99
C PRO A 290 4.78 20.22 7.47
N PHE A 291 4.39 21.40 6.98
CA PHE A 291 4.33 21.72 5.57
C PHE A 291 4.83 23.13 5.26
N LEU A 292 5.23 23.29 4.01
CA LEU A 292 5.55 24.56 3.36
C LEU A 292 4.46 24.83 2.32
N THR A 293 4.00 26.07 2.25
CA THR A 293 3.07 26.53 1.21
C THR A 293 3.74 27.63 0.38
N LEU A 294 3.56 27.58 -0.93
CA LEU A 294 3.94 28.63 -1.86
C LEU A 294 2.71 28.98 -2.69
N GLY A 295 2.46 30.25 -2.94
CA GLY A 295 1.31 30.65 -3.73
C GLY A 295 1.45 32.01 -4.38
N ALA A 296 0.55 32.26 -5.32
CA ALA A 296 0.38 33.55 -5.94
C ALA A 296 -1.10 33.75 -6.28
N GLY A 297 -1.57 34.99 -6.17
CA GLY A 297 -2.97 35.31 -6.39
C GLY A 297 -3.20 36.79 -6.63
N GLN A 298 -4.47 37.13 -6.83
CA GLN A 298 -4.91 38.50 -6.86
C GLN A 298 -5.21 38.95 -5.43
N SER A 299 -4.68 40.09 -5.03
CA SER A 299 -5.03 40.77 -3.79
C SER A 299 -5.92 41.97 -4.09
N ARG A 300 -6.89 42.19 -3.21
CA ARG A 300 -7.72 43.39 -3.18
C ARG A 300 -7.65 44.00 -1.78
N TYR A 301 -7.30 45.28 -1.74
CA TYR A 301 -7.33 46.11 -0.55
C TYR A 301 -8.40 47.18 -0.73
N SER A 302 -9.26 47.36 0.27
CA SER A 302 -10.35 48.35 0.23
C SER A 302 -10.47 49.07 1.55
N THR A 303 -10.69 50.39 1.52
CA THR A 303 -10.88 51.22 2.70
C THR A 303 -11.54 52.56 2.35
N THR A 304 -11.89 53.37 3.35
CA THR A 304 -12.47 54.71 3.17
C THR A 304 -11.48 55.76 3.70
N LEU A 305 -10.95 56.58 2.80
CA LEU A 305 -9.97 57.62 3.11
C LEU A 305 -10.57 58.99 2.78
N LEU A 306 -10.64 59.88 3.78
CA LEU A 306 -11.13 61.26 3.61
C LEU A 306 -12.53 61.35 2.97
N GLY A 307 -13.46 60.45 3.31
CA GLY A 307 -14.81 60.45 2.72
C GLY A 307 -14.93 59.80 1.34
N ALA A 308 -13.86 59.18 0.84
CA ALA A 308 -13.84 58.53 -0.46
C ALA A 308 -13.45 57.06 -0.36
N ASP A 309 -14.14 56.22 -1.14
CA ASP A 309 -13.79 54.82 -1.33
C ASP A 309 -12.41 54.72 -1.99
N PHE A 310 -11.55 53.90 -1.41
CA PHE A 310 -10.23 53.57 -1.91
C PHE A 310 -10.17 52.07 -2.15
N ASP A 311 -9.92 51.67 -3.39
CA ASP A 311 -9.76 50.29 -3.82
C ASP A 311 -8.41 50.11 -4.52
N ALA A 312 -7.69 49.06 -4.18
CA ALA A 312 -6.47 48.68 -4.86
C ALA A 312 -6.49 47.19 -5.18
N THR A 313 -6.18 46.84 -6.42
CA THR A 313 -6.04 45.45 -6.87
C THR A 313 -4.68 45.21 -7.49
N GLY A 314 -4.15 44.01 -7.31
CA GLY A 314 -2.90 43.61 -7.93
C GLY A 314 -2.49 42.19 -7.57
N LEU A 315 -1.22 41.87 -7.78
CA LEU A 315 -0.69 40.52 -7.57
C LEU A 315 -0.04 40.40 -6.20
N ALA A 316 -0.33 39.29 -5.52
CA ALA A 316 0.28 38.91 -4.25
C ALA A 316 1.00 37.57 -4.37
N GLY A 317 2.24 37.53 -3.86
CA GLY A 317 2.95 36.29 -3.58
C GLY A 317 2.73 35.84 -2.13
N MET A 318 2.81 34.54 -1.89
CA MET A 318 2.59 33.89 -0.60
C MET A 318 3.67 32.86 -0.31
N LEU A 319 4.22 32.90 0.91
CA LEU A 319 5.09 31.87 1.48
C LEU A 319 4.56 31.49 2.86
N GLY A 320 4.17 30.24 3.03
CA GLY A 320 3.53 29.73 4.23
C GLY A 320 4.33 28.62 4.91
N LEU A 321 4.27 28.57 6.23
CA LEU A 321 4.70 27.42 7.02
C LEU A 321 3.57 27.00 7.93
N GLY A 322 3.30 25.70 8.00
CA GLY A 322 2.21 25.21 8.81
C GLY A 322 2.40 23.78 9.30
N LEU A 323 1.42 23.35 10.08
CA LEU A 323 1.37 22.05 10.72
C LEU A 323 -0.04 21.50 10.61
N ASP A 324 -0.14 20.33 9.99
CA ASP A 324 -1.37 19.55 9.93
C ASP A 324 -1.37 18.49 11.03
N TRP A 325 -2.48 18.38 11.76
CA TRP A 325 -2.77 17.31 12.71
C TRP A 325 -3.91 16.45 12.17
N ALA A 326 -3.66 15.21 11.75
CA ALA A 326 -4.71 14.29 11.32
C ALA A 326 -5.32 13.55 12.52
N THR A 327 -6.62 13.68 12.77
CA THR A 327 -7.31 12.94 13.85
C THR A 327 -8.03 11.70 13.34
N SER A 328 -8.36 11.66 12.05
CA SER A 328 -8.93 10.48 11.38
C SER A 328 -8.49 10.45 9.90
N ARG A 329 -9.07 9.53 9.11
CA ARG A 329 -8.82 9.45 7.66
C ARG A 329 -9.35 10.68 6.91
N SER A 330 -10.48 11.26 7.36
CA SER A 330 -11.19 12.33 6.66
C SER A 330 -11.13 13.67 7.38
N LEU A 331 -10.76 13.71 8.67
CA LEU A 331 -10.72 14.92 9.48
C LEU A 331 -9.32 15.17 10.06
N GLY A 332 -8.90 16.42 10.03
CA GLY A 332 -7.75 16.94 10.75
C GLY A 332 -7.92 18.40 11.11
N TYR A 333 -6.92 18.92 11.80
CA TYR A 333 -6.75 20.32 12.14
C TYR A 333 -5.50 20.84 11.45
N TYR A 334 -5.43 22.15 11.24
CA TYR A 334 -4.21 22.79 10.76
C TYR A 334 -3.99 24.12 11.45
N ILE A 335 -2.72 24.51 11.52
CA ILE A 335 -2.28 25.88 11.77
C ILE A 335 -1.28 26.26 10.67
N GLU A 336 -1.39 27.47 10.14
CA GLU A 336 -0.57 27.98 9.04
C GLU A 336 -0.26 29.45 9.27
N ALA A 337 0.99 29.83 9.05
CA ALA A 337 1.44 31.22 9.06
C ALA A 337 1.94 31.57 7.65
N ASP A 338 1.21 32.46 6.97
CA ASP A 338 1.47 32.89 5.60
C ASP A 338 2.02 34.32 5.57
N PHE A 339 3.18 34.47 4.94
CA PHE A 339 3.78 35.76 4.62
C PHE A 339 3.34 36.15 3.22
N HIS A 340 2.70 37.31 3.10
CA HIS A 340 2.23 37.84 1.84
C HIS A 340 2.95 39.13 1.46
N ARG A 341 3.19 39.28 0.16
CA ARG A 341 3.63 40.54 -0.43
C ARG A 341 2.77 40.84 -1.66
N ALA A 342 1.98 41.90 -1.57
CA ALA A 342 1.14 42.41 -2.63
C ALA A 342 1.78 43.64 -3.30
N ASN A 343 1.76 43.67 -4.62
CA ASN A 343 2.02 44.87 -5.42
C ASN A 343 0.73 45.23 -6.14
N PHE A 344 0.20 46.43 -5.89
CA PHE A 344 -1.01 46.93 -6.51
C PHE A 344 -0.67 47.78 -7.73
N ASP A 345 -1.21 47.41 -8.87
CA ASP A 345 -1.02 48.09 -10.15
C ASP A 345 -2.26 48.86 -10.59
N THR A 346 -3.41 48.52 -10.02
CA THR A 346 -4.69 49.21 -10.23
C THR A 346 -5.13 49.83 -8.91
N VAL A 347 -5.30 51.15 -8.90
CA VAL A 347 -5.76 51.92 -7.74
C VAL A 347 -6.92 52.77 -8.18
N GLU A 348 -7.99 52.79 -7.39
CA GLU A 348 -9.22 53.52 -7.64
C GLU A 348 -9.58 54.33 -6.40
N VAL A 349 -9.87 55.61 -6.61
CA VAL A 349 -10.28 56.54 -5.55
C VAL A 349 -11.57 57.22 -5.98
N ALA A 350 -12.63 57.05 -5.20
CA ALA A 350 -13.97 57.56 -5.50
C ALA A 350 -14.47 57.19 -6.91
N GLY A 351 -14.18 55.98 -7.39
CA GLY A 351 -14.58 55.52 -8.73
C GLY A 351 -13.60 55.88 -9.86
N ILE A 352 -12.52 56.60 -9.56
CA ILE A 352 -11.57 57.11 -10.56
C ILE A 352 -10.26 56.35 -10.46
N GLN A 353 -9.86 55.69 -11.55
CA GLN A 353 -8.56 55.04 -11.61
C GLN A 353 -7.42 56.06 -11.52
N ALA A 354 -6.55 55.86 -10.54
CA ALA A 354 -5.34 56.62 -10.35
C ALA A 354 -4.16 55.89 -11.00
N SER A 355 -3.54 56.52 -11.99
CA SER A 355 -2.34 55.99 -12.66
C SER A 355 -1.06 56.33 -11.88
N ASN A 356 -0.04 55.46 -11.97
CA ASN A 356 1.33 55.68 -11.46
C ASN A 356 1.51 55.67 -9.92
N LEU A 357 0.67 54.94 -9.18
CA LEU A 357 0.87 54.68 -7.75
C LEU A 357 1.57 53.33 -7.56
N ASP A 358 2.78 53.35 -6.99
CA ASP A 358 3.49 52.13 -6.58
C ASP A 358 3.11 51.79 -5.14
N LEU A 359 2.04 51.02 -4.99
CA LEU A 359 1.56 50.58 -3.68
C LEU A 359 1.98 49.14 -3.42
N LYS A 360 2.67 48.95 -2.29
CA LYS A 360 3.12 47.65 -1.83
C LYS A 360 2.64 47.41 -0.42
N LEU A 361 2.08 46.23 -0.18
CA LEU A 361 1.65 45.82 1.15
C LEU A 361 2.30 44.49 1.52
N THR A 362 2.85 44.44 2.73
CA THR A 362 3.35 43.21 3.34
C THR A 362 2.51 42.93 4.57
N TYR A 363 2.04 41.69 4.69
CA TYR A 363 1.21 41.29 5.81
C TYR A 363 1.40 39.80 6.11
N ILE A 364 1.13 39.44 7.36
CA ILE A 364 1.22 38.08 7.88
C ILE A 364 -0.18 37.62 8.22
N VAL A 365 -0.46 36.37 7.92
CA VAL A 365 -1.74 35.73 8.18
C VAL A 365 -1.45 34.51 9.02
N VAL A 366 -2.05 34.41 10.19
CA VAL A 366 -1.98 33.20 11.01
C VAL A 366 -3.36 32.59 11.05
N ALA A 367 -3.53 31.44 10.40
CA ALA A 367 -4.80 30.73 10.31
C ALA A 367 -4.75 29.43 11.10
N ALA A 368 -5.84 29.11 11.80
CA ALA A 368 -6.05 27.81 12.42
C ALA A 368 -7.45 27.30 12.11
N GLY A 369 -7.59 26.01 11.80
CA GLY A 369 -8.84 25.50 11.28
C GLY A 369 -8.92 23.99 11.13
N LEU A 370 -9.98 23.57 10.44
CA LEU A 370 -10.26 22.18 10.10
C LEU A 370 -9.77 21.88 8.69
N ARG A 371 -9.35 20.63 8.50
CA ARG A 371 -9.03 20.07 7.19
C ARG A 371 -9.81 18.79 6.97
N LEU A 372 -10.68 18.81 5.96
CA LEU A 372 -11.43 17.66 5.48
C LEU A 372 -10.72 17.04 4.28
N ARG A 373 -10.67 15.72 4.20
CA ARG A 373 -10.06 14.97 3.10
C ARG A 373 -11.04 13.94 2.56
N PHE A 374 -11.17 13.89 1.22
CA PHE A 374 -12.12 13.06 0.47
C PHE A 374 -11.43 12.10 -0.49
#